data_AF-A0A5E4CYL1-F1
#
_entry.id   AF-A0A5E4CYL1-F1
#
_cell.length_a   1.000
_cell.length_b   1.000
_cell.length_c   1.000
_cell.angle_alpha   90.00
_cell.angle_beta   90.00
_cell.angle_gamma   90.00
#
_symmetry.space_group_name_H-M   'P 1'
#
loop_
_entity.id
_entity.type
_entity.pdbx_description
1 polymer ?
#
loop_
_entity_poly.entity_id
_entity_poly.type
_entity_poly.pdbx_seq_one_letter_code
_entity_poly.pdbx_strand_id
1 'polypeptide(L)'
;WNEVTTSFRAGMPLRKHRQHFKKYGNCFTAGEAVDWLCDLLRNNSNFGPEVTRQQTIQLLRKFLKNHVIEDIKGRWGSENLDDNNQLF
;
A
#
# COMPACT_ATOMS: atom_id res chain seq x y z
N TRP A 1 8.56 -2.14 12.02
CA TRP A 1 7.46 -2.96 11.44
C TRP A 1 6.12 -2.54 12.01
N ASN A 2 5.84 -2.80 13.30
CA ASN A 2 4.53 -2.52 13.92
C ASN A 2 4.07 -1.06 13.81
N GLU A 3 4.96 -0.11 14.06
CA GLU A 3 4.63 1.32 13.95
C GLU A 3 4.19 1.70 12.52
N VAL A 4 4.97 1.31 11.51
CA VAL A 4 4.66 1.57 10.10
C VAL A 4 3.33 0.92 9.70
N THR A 5 3.07 -0.32 10.14
CA THR A 5 1.79 -0.99 9.85
C THR A 5 0.61 -0.30 10.54
N THR A 6 0.78 0.19 11.76
CA THR A 6 -0.25 0.94 12.49
C THR A 6 -0.52 2.28 11.82
N SER A 7 0.52 3.03 11.47
CA SER A 7 0.41 4.30 10.75
C SER A 7 -0.26 4.10 9.39
N PHE A 8 0.10 3.04 8.64
CA PHE A 8 -0.54 2.73 7.37
C PHE A 8 -2.03 2.43 7.52
N ARG A 9 -2.41 1.57 8.47
CA ARG A 9 -3.83 1.22 8.71
C ARG A 9 -4.67 2.42 9.16
N ALA A 10 -4.06 3.36 9.90
CA ALA A 10 -4.75 4.55 10.39
C ALA A 10 -4.77 5.71 9.38
N GLY A 11 -3.73 5.81 8.54
CA GLY A 11 -3.47 7.01 7.74
C GLY A 11 -3.64 6.84 6.24
N MET A 12 -3.61 5.62 5.70
CA MET A 12 -3.77 5.39 4.26
C MET A 12 -5.19 5.78 3.81
N PRO A 13 -5.35 6.78 2.91
CA PRO A 13 -6.67 7.21 2.49
C PRO A 13 -7.38 6.14 1.66
N LEU A 14 -8.59 5.79 2.07
CA LEU A 14 -9.48 4.95 1.28
C LEU A 14 -10.38 5.83 0.42
N ARG A 15 -10.42 5.58 -0.88
CA ARG A 15 -11.14 6.39 -1.87
C ARG A 15 -12.05 5.51 -2.73
N LYS A 16 -12.81 6.18 -3.60
CA LYS A 16 -13.67 5.53 -4.56
C LYS A 16 -12.97 5.49 -5.92
N HIS A 17 -12.76 4.28 -6.44
CA HIS A 17 -12.11 4.04 -7.71
C HIS A 17 -13.09 3.44 -8.72
N ARG A 18 -12.80 3.65 -10.01
CA ARG A 18 -13.53 3.02 -11.10
C ARG A 18 -12.56 2.19 -11.92
N GLN A 19 -12.83 0.88 -12.04
CA GLN A 19 -12.02 -0.05 -12.82
C GLN A 19 -12.95 -1.00 -13.58
N HIS A 20 -12.68 -1.25 -14.86
CA HIS A 20 -13.50 -2.12 -15.73
C HIS A 20 -15.01 -1.85 -15.63
N PHE A 21 -15.41 -0.59 -15.72
CA PHE A 21 -16.80 -0.12 -15.60
C PHE A 21 -17.49 -0.34 -14.24
N LYS A 22 -16.81 -0.97 -13.27
CA LYS A 22 -17.28 -1.11 -11.89
C LYS A 22 -16.72 0.00 -11.01
N LYS A 23 -17.48 0.38 -9.98
CA LYS A 23 -17.06 1.34 -8.96
C LYS A 23 -16.76 0.56 -7.67
N TYR A 24 -15.56 0.74 -7.15
CA TYR A 24 -15.10 0.19 -5.88
C TYR A 24 -14.96 1.33 -4.88
N GLY A 25 -15.56 1.21 -3.71
CA GLY A 25 -15.45 2.20 -2.64
C GLY A 25 -14.56 1.66 -1.52
N ASN A 26 -14.06 2.57 -0.68
CA ASN A 26 -13.22 2.25 0.47
C ASN A 26 -11.98 1.40 0.12
N CYS A 27 -11.36 1.66 -1.03
CA CYS A 27 -10.18 0.96 -1.50
C CYS A 27 -9.11 1.96 -1.95
N PHE A 28 -7.94 1.47 -2.32
CA PHE A 28 -6.87 2.27 -2.89
C PHE A 28 -6.20 1.54 -4.05
N THR A 29 -5.51 2.27 -4.91
CA THR A 29 -4.62 1.65 -5.91
C THR A 29 -3.26 1.31 -5.29
N ALA A 30 -2.57 0.30 -5.83
CA ALA A 30 -1.19 0.02 -5.45
C ALA A 30 -0.29 1.25 -5.58
N GLY A 31 -0.46 2.03 -6.65
CA GLY A 31 0.28 3.28 -6.83
C GLY A 31 0.07 4.29 -5.71
N GLU A 32 -1.19 4.55 -5.31
CA GLU A 32 -1.49 5.45 -4.20
C GLU A 32 -0.91 4.95 -2.87
N ALA A 33 -0.96 3.64 -2.61
CA ALA A 33 -0.34 3.07 -1.42
C ALA A 33 1.17 3.21 -1.43
N VAL A 34 1.81 3.04 -2.60
CA VAL A 34 3.24 3.25 -2.77
C VAL A 34 3.60 4.71 -2.52
N ASP A 35 2.87 5.65 -3.12
CA ASP A 35 3.10 7.09 -2.92
C ASP A 35 3.00 7.46 -1.44
N TRP A 36 1.89 7.10 -0.80
CA TRP A 36 1.63 7.43 0.59
C TRP A 36 2.66 6.81 1.54
N LEU A 37 2.98 5.52 1.34
CA LEU A 37 3.94 4.82 2.20
C LEU A 37 5.37 5.35 1.98
N CYS A 38 5.74 5.70 0.75
CA CYS A 38 7.05 6.27 0.45
C CYS A 38 7.23 7.59 1.21
N ASP A 39 6.22 8.46 1.19
CA ASP A 39 6.23 9.72 1.93
C ASP A 39 6.26 9.50 3.45
N LEU A 40 5.49 8.54 3.96
CA LEU A 40 5.54 8.17 5.38
C LEU A 40 6.95 7.74 5.80
N LEU A 41 7.56 6.86 5.02
CA LEU A 41 8.90 6.32 5.30
C LEU A 41 9.96 7.42 5.24
N ARG A 42 9.90 8.31 4.24
CA ARG A 42 10.86 9.41 4.10
C ARG A 42 10.84 10.39 5.27
N ASN A 43 9.67 10.59 5.87
CA ASN A 43 9.50 11.45 7.03
C ASN A 43 9.80 10.75 8.36
N ASN A 44 10.10 9.44 8.35
CA ASN A 44 10.42 8.68 9.55
C ASN A 44 11.93 8.68 9.80
N SER A 45 12.34 9.08 11.00
CA SER A 45 13.74 9.18 11.40
C SER A 45 14.55 7.89 11.27
N ASN A 46 13.88 6.72 11.24
CA ASN A 46 14.53 5.41 11.09
C ASN A 46 14.85 5.04 9.63
N PHE A 47 14.23 5.70 8.65
CA PHE A 47 14.40 5.37 7.23
C PHE A 47 15.02 6.52 6.43
N GLY A 48 14.58 7.75 6.67
CA GLY A 48 15.15 8.93 6.04
C GLY A 48 14.78 9.13 4.55
N PRO A 49 15.22 10.25 3.95
CA PRO A 49 14.83 10.67 2.62
C PRO A 49 15.36 9.77 1.48
N GLU A 50 16.35 8.91 1.74
CA GLU A 50 16.89 7.97 0.75
C GLU A 50 15.91 6.87 0.31
N VAL A 51 14.76 6.73 0.99
CA VAL A 51 13.77 5.72 0.63
C VAL A 51 13.28 5.91 -0.80
N THR A 52 13.46 4.84 -1.58
CA THR A 52 13.05 4.75 -2.96
C THR A 52 11.65 4.13 -3.10
N ARG A 53 11.01 4.44 -4.22
CA ARG A 53 9.74 3.81 -4.61
C ARG A 53 9.85 2.29 -4.65
N GLN A 54 10.97 1.76 -5.15
CA GLN A 54 11.23 0.32 -5.25
C GLN A 54 11.33 -0.36 -3.88
N GLN A 55 12.01 0.24 -2.90
CA GLN A 55 12.03 -0.27 -1.53
C GLN A 55 10.63 -0.25 -0.89
N THR A 56 9.84 0.78 -1.20
CA THR A 56 8.45 0.89 -0.74
C THR A 56 7.56 -0.22 -1.30
N ILE A 57 7.72 -0.56 -2.60
CA ILE A 57 7.03 -1.70 -3.21
C ILE A 57 7.42 -3.00 -2.51
N GLN A 58 8.71 -3.23 -2.21
CA GLN A 58 9.14 -4.41 -1.47
C GLN A 58 8.50 -4.49 -0.07
N LEU A 59 8.30 -3.36 0.60
CA LEU A 59 7.62 -3.33 1.89
C LEU A 59 6.12 -3.66 1.75
N LEU A 60 5.45 -3.09 0.74
CA LEU A 60 4.04 -3.39 0.44
C LEU A 60 3.81 -4.85 0.06
N ARG A 61 4.76 -5.50 -0.64
CA ARG A 61 4.73 -6.95 -0.88
C ARG A 61 4.70 -7.73 0.44
N LYS A 62 5.49 -7.31 1.43
CA LYS A 62 5.44 -7.90 2.77
C LYS A 62 4.13 -7.59 3.50
N PHE A 63 3.50 -6.44 3.25
CA PHE A 63 2.18 -6.12 3.82
C PHE A 63 1.12 -7.09 3.29
N LEU A 64 1.12 -7.37 1.98
CA LEU A 64 0.23 -8.33 1.36
C LEU A 64 0.47 -9.76 1.87
N LYS A 65 1.75 -10.14 2.03
CA LYS A 65 2.13 -11.46 2.55
C LYS A 65 1.67 -11.69 4.00
N ASN A 66 1.79 -10.68 4.85
CA ASN A 66 1.49 -10.77 6.29
C ASN A 66 0.06 -10.32 6.64
N HIS A 67 -0.84 -10.25 5.65
CA HIS A 67 -2.25 -9.84 5.83
C HIS A 67 -2.42 -8.45 6.49
N VAL A 68 -1.52 -7.53 6.18
CA VAL A 68 -1.70 -6.11 6.52
C VAL A 68 -2.68 -5.45 5.54
N ILE A 69 -2.63 -5.88 4.27
CA ILE A 69 -3.53 -5.50 3.18
C ILE A 69 -3.99 -6.76 2.44
N GLU A 70 -5.09 -6.65 1.71
CA GLU A 70 -5.63 -7.68 0.81
C GLU A 70 -6.19 -6.99 -0.43
N ASP A 71 -6.37 -7.72 -1.53
CA ASP A 71 -7.02 -7.15 -2.70
C ASP A 71 -8.55 -7.01 -2.53
N ILE A 72 -9.21 -6.28 -3.42
CA ILE A 72 -10.68 -6.13 -3.42
C ILE A 72 -11.50 -7.44 -3.54
N LYS A 73 -10.83 -8.59 -3.75
CA LYS A 73 -11.43 -9.93 -3.76
C LYS A 73 -11.12 -10.71 -2.47
N GLY A 74 -10.48 -10.10 -1.49
CA GLY A 74 -10.05 -10.72 -0.23
C GLY A 74 -8.79 -11.59 -0.35
N ARG A 75 -7.99 -11.44 -1.42
CA ARG A 75 -6.79 -12.25 -1.62
C ARG A 75 -5.57 -11.60 -0.97
N TRP A 76 -4.83 -12.40 -0.20
CA TRP A 76 -3.59 -12.02 0.47
C TRP A 76 -2.61 -13.21 0.49
N GLY A 77 -1.43 -13.03 1.08
CA GLY A 77 -0.43 -14.10 1.28
C GLY A 77 0.57 -14.26 0.13
N SER A 78 0.37 -13.54 -0.99
CA SER A 78 1.36 -13.44 -2.08
C SER A 78 2.26 -12.21 -1.90
N GLU A 79 3.36 -12.17 -2.66
CA GLU A 79 4.23 -10.98 -2.80
C GLU A 79 4.10 -10.35 -4.19
N ASN A 80 3.00 -10.64 -4.89
CA ASN A 80 2.74 -10.16 -6.25
C ASN A 80 2.03 -8.80 -6.18
N LEU A 81 2.78 -7.77 -5.78
CA LEU A 81 2.34 -6.38 -5.79
C LEU A 81 3.33 -5.55 -6.59
N ASP A 82 2.81 -4.80 -7.56
CA ASP A 82 3.55 -3.85 -8.38
C ASP A 82 2.90 -2.48 -8.30
N ASP A 83 3.66 -1.45 -8.63
CA ASP A 83 3.20 -0.07 -8.67
C ASP A 83 2.33 0.17 -9.91
N ASN A 84 1.03 -0.08 -9.76
CA ASN A 84 0.05 -0.02 -10.84
C ASN A 84 -1.35 0.35 -10.31
N ASN A 85 -2.36 0.25 -11.18
CA ASN A 85 -3.77 0.55 -10.86
C ASN A 85 -4.54 -0.64 -10.26
N GLN A 86 -3.86 -1.68 -9.76
CA GLN A 86 -4.51 -2.77 -9.04
C GLN A 86 -5.13 -2.25 -7.75
N LEU A 87 -6.35 -2.67 -7.48
CA LEU A 87 -7.11 -2.23 -6.31
C LEU A 87 -6.93 -3.18 -5.14
N PHE A 88 -6.72 -2.59 -3.97
CA PHE A 88 -6.65 -3.22 -2.67
C PHE A 88 -7.73 -2.64 -1.77
#